data_AF-A7VLI6-F1
#
_entry.id   AF-A7VLI6-F1
#
_cell.length_a   1.000
_cell.length_b   1.000
_cell.length_c   1.000
_cell.angle_alpha   90.00
_cell.angle_beta   90.00
_cell.angle_gamma   90.00
#
_symmetry.space_group_name_H-M   'P 1'
#
loop_
_entity.id
_entity.type
_entity.pdbx_description
1 polymer ?
#
loop_
_entity_poly.entity_id
_entity_poly.type
_entity_poly.pdbx_seq_one_letter_code
_entity_poly.pdbx_strand_id
1 'polypeptide(L)'
;SGDNSLASTHPLDVLCVLLHCSDNLIQQEIVTKLSMCQFAVPLLLPAGDGSHCTIMLGAMRDIVKKWRPQSLADNKGFREENVVNTSMPIFSYVRMGKSKLSKSKILNQVLNPAQLHNNFFIHDNMDGGNLKREISDGLVEMSWYFPCGKSDIFPEPITVTNLRGDLESHWDQFIFLTRISSAVFIFIEDISEMEFTLLSSCPTTDTQYYFIVTPGSGKTVSIQTLKTLQYLKSVLKFKKSNVIMHAGVVNEAAFVKRLQSTIINFINHKP
;
A
#
# COMPACT_ATOMS: atom_id res chain seq x y z
N SER A 1 40.21 19.20 -9.07
CA SER A 1 39.02 19.84 -8.47
C SER A 1 37.85 19.61 -9.41
N GLY A 2 36.78 18.98 -8.90
CA GLY A 2 35.56 18.70 -9.68
C GLY A 2 35.02 17.28 -9.53
N ASP A 3 35.07 16.71 -8.32
CA ASP A 3 34.22 15.58 -7.98
C ASP A 3 32.82 16.16 -7.69
N ASN A 4 32.01 16.26 -8.74
CA ASN A 4 30.62 16.69 -8.65
C ASN A 4 29.72 15.46 -8.82
N SER A 5 29.96 14.43 -8.00
CA SER A 5 28.96 13.43 -7.69
C SER A 5 27.89 14.10 -6.82
N LEU A 6 26.97 14.83 -7.45
CA LEU A 6 25.70 15.14 -6.81
C LEU A 6 25.08 13.80 -6.43
N ALA A 7 25.21 13.43 -5.16
CA ALA A 7 24.63 12.22 -4.62
C ALA A 7 23.14 12.25 -4.95
N SER A 8 22.74 11.39 -5.89
CA SER A 8 21.36 11.30 -6.33
C SER A 8 20.52 10.79 -5.16
N THR A 9 19.70 11.65 -4.58
CA THR A 9 18.83 11.32 -3.45
C THR A 9 17.54 10.68 -3.93
N HIS A 10 17.05 9.65 -3.21
CA HIS A 10 15.76 9.05 -3.54
C HIS A 10 14.62 10.09 -3.38
N PRO A 11 13.67 10.21 -4.32
CA PRO A 11 12.64 11.26 -4.27
C PRO A 11 11.79 11.27 -3.00
N LEU A 12 11.53 10.09 -2.42
CA LEU A 12 10.80 9.99 -1.16
C LEU A 12 11.60 10.48 0.05
N ASP A 13 12.93 10.41 0.01
CA ASP A 13 13.76 10.98 1.08
C ASP A 13 13.67 12.50 1.03
N VAL A 14 13.74 13.08 -0.18
CA VAL A 14 13.51 14.52 -0.40
C VAL A 14 12.13 14.93 0.11
N LEU A 15 11.08 14.17 -0.23
CA LEU A 15 9.73 14.43 0.26
C LEU A 15 9.65 14.39 1.79
N CYS A 16 10.26 13.39 2.43
CA CYS A 16 10.24 13.27 3.89
C CYS A 16 10.93 14.47 4.55
N VAL A 17 12.12 14.86 4.07
CA VAL A 17 12.84 16.04 4.57
C VAL A 17 12.02 17.31 4.39
N LEU A 18 11.44 17.52 3.21
CA LEU A 18 10.60 18.70 2.95
C LEU A 18 9.44 18.78 3.94
N LEU A 19 8.75 17.68 4.21
CA LEU A 19 7.63 17.65 5.15
C LEU A 19 8.09 17.89 6.59
N HIS A 20 9.21 17.30 7.02
CA HIS A 20 9.75 17.54 8.37
C HIS A 20 10.20 18.99 8.58
N CYS A 21 10.74 19.65 7.55
CA CYS A 21 11.21 21.03 7.63
C CYS A 21 10.12 22.08 7.36
N SER A 22 8.90 21.65 7.05
CA SER A 22 7.78 22.53 6.70
C SER A 22 6.84 22.73 7.87
N ASP A 23 6.26 23.93 7.97
CA ASP A 23 5.09 24.16 8.82
C ASP A 23 3.84 23.45 8.28
N ASN A 24 2.78 23.41 9.08
CA ASN A 24 1.53 22.72 8.73
C ASN A 24 0.86 23.25 7.46
N LEU A 25 1.00 24.55 7.13
CA LEU A 25 0.39 25.14 5.94
C LEU A 25 1.15 24.70 4.69
N ILE A 26 2.48 24.71 4.74
CA ILE A 26 3.33 24.23 3.65
C ILE A 26 3.16 22.72 3.48
N GLN A 27 3.08 21.94 4.56
CA GLN A 27 2.78 20.51 4.49
C GLN A 27 1.45 20.25 3.78
N GLN A 28 0.40 21.02 4.11
CA GLN A 28 -0.91 20.92 3.46
C GLN A 28 -0.83 21.24 1.96
N GLU A 29 -0.08 22.28 1.57
CA GLU A 29 0.10 22.63 0.15
C GLU A 29 0.86 21.52 -0.59
N ILE A 30 1.95 20.99 -0.03
CA ILE A 30 2.72 19.86 -0.61
C ILE A 30 1.80 18.66 -0.83
N VAL A 31 1.07 18.26 0.22
CA VAL A 31 0.15 17.10 0.18
C VAL A 31 -0.99 17.31 -0.83
N THR A 32 -1.51 18.54 -0.92
CA THR A 32 -2.52 18.90 -1.92
C THR A 32 -1.96 18.79 -3.34
N LYS A 33 -0.75 19.31 -3.60
CA LYS A 33 -0.11 19.19 -4.92
C LYS A 33 0.20 17.74 -5.31
N LEU A 34 0.67 16.92 -4.38
CA LEU A 34 0.84 15.48 -4.60
C LEU A 34 -0.48 14.84 -5.06
N SER A 35 -1.57 15.13 -4.36
CA SER A 35 -2.91 14.61 -4.70
C SER A 35 -3.45 15.12 -6.04
N MET A 36 -3.15 16.37 -6.41
CA MET A 36 -3.50 16.93 -7.73
C MET A 36 -2.72 16.24 -8.86
N CYS A 37 -1.46 15.88 -8.61
CA CYS A 37 -0.61 15.13 -9.54
C CYS A 37 -0.85 13.61 -9.49
N GLN A 38 -1.86 13.15 -8.75
CA GLN A 38 -2.19 11.73 -8.58
C GLN A 38 -1.06 10.89 -7.93
N PHE A 39 -0.14 11.52 -7.20
CA PHE A 39 0.82 10.80 -6.38
C PHE A 39 0.18 10.39 -5.06
N ALA A 40 0.70 9.31 -4.49
CA ALA A 40 0.36 8.91 -3.13
C ALA A 40 0.84 9.99 -2.14
N VAL A 41 0.03 10.23 -1.12
CA VAL A 41 0.31 11.21 -0.07
C VAL A 41 0.84 10.51 1.19
N PRO A 42 1.70 11.16 2.00
CA PRO A 42 2.15 10.59 3.26
C PRO A 42 0.97 10.45 4.23
N LEU A 43 0.75 9.26 4.80
CA LEU A 43 -0.18 9.01 5.91
C LEU A 43 0.56 8.96 7.25
N LEU A 44 1.66 8.20 7.31
CA LEU A 44 2.62 8.22 8.42
C LEU A 44 3.97 8.65 7.88
N LEU A 45 4.47 9.77 8.37
CA LEU A 45 5.83 10.22 8.12
C LEU A 45 6.77 9.50 9.12
N PRO A 46 7.87 8.88 8.67
CA PRO A 46 8.80 8.19 9.57
C PRO A 46 9.38 9.18 10.59
N ALA A 47 9.94 8.66 11.68
CA ALA A 47 10.60 9.52 12.66
C ALA A 47 11.86 10.10 12.01
N GLY A 48 11.91 11.43 11.88
CA GLY A 48 13.10 12.14 11.41
C GLY A 48 14.19 12.11 12.49
N ASP A 49 14.33 13.19 13.23
CA ASP A 49 15.19 13.29 14.42
C ASP A 49 14.49 12.87 15.74
N GLY A 50 13.16 12.68 15.70
CA GLY A 50 12.33 12.29 16.84
C GLY A 50 12.28 10.78 17.11
N SER A 51 11.45 10.38 18.09
CA SER A 51 11.27 8.98 18.50
C SER A 51 10.03 8.29 17.89
N HIS A 52 9.11 9.04 17.30
CA HIS A 52 7.82 8.53 16.81
C HIS A 52 7.47 9.07 15.42
N CYS A 53 6.72 8.27 14.67
CA CYS A 53 6.16 8.69 13.38
C CYS A 53 5.08 9.79 13.55
N THR A 54 4.90 10.61 12.53
CA THR A 54 3.88 11.68 12.51
C THR A 54 2.71 11.30 11.61
N ILE A 55 1.48 11.38 12.13
CA ILE A 55 0.25 11.17 11.36
C ILE A 55 -0.08 12.44 10.57
N MET A 56 -0.19 12.31 9.25
CA MET A 56 -0.31 13.45 8.32
C MET A 56 -1.76 13.76 7.90
N LEU A 57 -2.77 13.27 8.62
CA LEU A 57 -4.19 13.52 8.30
C LEU A 57 -4.54 15.02 8.26
N GLY A 58 -3.87 15.83 9.08
CA GLY A 58 -4.05 17.29 9.08
C GLY A 58 -3.70 17.94 7.74
N ALA A 59 -2.67 17.45 7.05
CA ALA A 59 -2.23 17.97 5.76
C ALA A 59 -3.16 17.57 4.60
N MET A 60 -4.09 16.64 4.81
CA MET A 60 -5.03 16.16 3.78
C MET A 60 -6.37 16.89 3.78
N ARG A 61 -6.57 17.85 4.70
CA ARG A 61 -7.86 18.51 4.94
C ARG A 61 -8.42 19.31 3.78
N ASP A 62 -7.61 19.63 2.77
CA ASP A 62 -8.10 20.35 1.58
C ASP A 62 -8.30 19.43 0.36
N ILE A 63 -8.03 18.13 0.52
CA ILE A 63 -8.22 17.16 -0.57
C ILE A 63 -9.70 16.80 -0.67
N VAL A 64 -10.36 17.44 -1.63
CA VAL A 64 -11.72 17.10 -2.07
C VAL A 64 -11.65 16.23 -3.32
N LYS A 65 -12.46 15.18 -3.36
CA LYS A 65 -12.57 14.30 -4.53
C LYS A 65 -14.01 14.20 -4.95
N LYS A 66 -14.22 14.20 -6.27
CA LYS A 66 -15.51 14.02 -6.91
C LYS A 66 -15.55 12.68 -7.62
N TRP A 67 -16.59 11.89 -7.39
CA TRP A 67 -16.72 10.56 -7.93
C TRP A 67 -18.17 10.19 -8.22
N ARG A 68 -18.36 9.14 -9.01
CA ARG A 68 -19.67 8.56 -9.31
C ARG A 68 -19.68 7.10 -8.86
N PRO A 69 -20.30 6.80 -7.71
CA PRO A 69 -20.54 5.42 -7.30
C PRO A 69 -21.29 4.64 -8.37
N GLN A 70 -21.05 3.33 -8.47
CA GLN A 70 -21.74 2.49 -9.46
C GLN A 70 -23.27 2.47 -9.24
N SER A 71 -23.72 2.60 -7.99
CA SER A 71 -25.14 2.73 -7.63
C SER A 71 -25.83 3.98 -8.22
N LEU A 72 -25.05 5.01 -8.55
CA LEU A 72 -25.51 6.25 -9.19
C LEU A 72 -25.08 6.32 -10.66
N ALA A 73 -24.79 5.18 -11.31
CA ALA A 73 -24.34 5.22 -12.70
C ALA A 73 -25.45 5.55 -13.72
N ASP A 74 -26.71 5.23 -13.39
CA ASP A 74 -27.88 5.45 -14.26
C ASP A 74 -28.49 6.85 -14.13
N ASN A 75 -28.36 7.45 -12.94
CA ASN A 75 -28.75 8.83 -12.68
C ASN A 75 -27.50 9.68 -12.80
N LYS A 76 -27.48 10.81 -13.52
CA LYS A 76 -26.28 11.66 -13.71
C LYS A 76 -25.66 12.27 -12.43
N GLY A 77 -25.97 11.73 -11.24
CA GLY A 77 -25.43 12.12 -9.96
C GLY A 77 -23.93 11.89 -9.82
N PHE A 78 -23.36 12.64 -8.89
CA PHE A 78 -21.98 12.52 -8.42
C PHE A 78 -21.97 12.82 -6.92
N ARG A 79 -20.93 12.34 -6.22
CA ARG A 79 -20.60 12.75 -4.86
C ARG A 79 -19.32 13.55 -4.89
N GLU A 80 -19.23 14.52 -4.00
CA GLU A 80 -18.05 15.35 -3.83
C GLU A 80 -17.86 15.58 -2.33
N GLU A 81 -16.75 15.12 -1.80
CA GLU A 81 -16.49 15.13 -0.37
C GLU A 81 -15.00 15.16 -0.09
N ASN A 82 -14.66 15.58 1.12
CA ASN A 82 -13.30 15.51 1.61
C ASN A 82 -12.87 14.06 1.85
N VAL A 83 -11.65 13.71 1.42
CA VAL A 83 -11.12 12.36 1.62
C VAL A 83 -11.02 11.96 3.10
N VAL A 84 -10.82 12.92 4.01
CA VAL A 84 -10.74 12.64 5.46
C VAL A 84 -12.11 12.39 6.10
N ASN A 85 -13.19 12.84 5.45
CA ASN A 85 -14.57 12.68 5.92
C ASN A 85 -15.29 11.50 5.23
N THR A 86 -14.71 10.97 4.16
CA THR A 86 -15.32 9.89 3.38
C THR A 86 -14.97 8.53 3.99
N SER A 87 -15.97 7.76 4.41
CA SER A 87 -15.77 6.39 4.90
C SER A 87 -15.43 5.45 3.74
N MET A 88 -14.17 4.98 3.70
CA MET A 88 -13.67 4.05 2.68
C MET A 88 -13.00 2.84 3.33
N PRO A 89 -13.17 1.62 2.78
CA PRO A 89 -12.36 0.50 3.22
C PRO A 89 -10.88 0.75 2.91
N ILE A 90 -10.01 0.41 3.86
CA ILE A 90 -8.57 0.61 3.76
C ILE A 90 -7.91 -0.74 3.49
N PHE A 91 -7.18 -0.83 2.38
CA PHE A 91 -6.40 -1.99 1.98
C PHE A 91 -4.91 -1.65 2.07
N SER A 92 -4.24 -2.23 3.05
CA SER A 92 -2.85 -1.88 3.36
C SER A 92 -1.89 -2.91 2.84
N TYR A 93 -0.82 -2.47 2.19
CA TYR A 93 0.17 -3.34 1.58
C TYR A 93 1.53 -3.18 2.23
N VAL A 94 2.05 -4.29 2.74
CA VAL A 94 3.32 -4.36 3.43
C VAL A 94 4.18 -5.47 2.83
N ARG A 95 5.49 -5.43 3.10
CA ARG A 95 6.44 -6.46 2.69
C ARG A 95 7.14 -6.99 3.94
N MET A 96 7.31 -8.29 4.00
CA MET A 96 8.15 -8.96 4.99
C MET A 96 9.29 -9.66 4.27
N GLY A 97 10.51 -9.36 4.70
CA GLY A 97 11.73 -9.86 4.11
C GLY A 97 11.96 -9.37 2.67
N LYS A 98 12.68 -10.18 1.90
CA LYS A 98 13.00 -9.87 0.51
C LYS A 98 11.80 -10.19 -0.39
N SER A 99 11.62 -9.35 -1.42
CA SER A 99 10.67 -9.61 -2.50
C SER A 99 11.29 -9.17 -3.81
N LYS A 100 11.29 -10.07 -4.80
CA LYS A 100 11.63 -9.71 -6.19
C LYS A 100 10.49 -8.99 -6.90
N LEU A 101 9.26 -9.17 -6.43
CA LEU A 101 8.10 -8.47 -6.97
C LEU A 101 8.03 -7.08 -6.35
N SER A 102 8.10 -6.04 -7.19
CA SER A 102 7.99 -4.65 -6.76
C SER A 102 6.57 -4.38 -6.28
N LYS A 103 6.39 -4.28 -4.96
CA LYS A 103 5.11 -4.01 -4.30
C LYS A 103 4.45 -2.75 -4.86
N SER A 104 5.15 -1.62 -4.84
CA SER A 104 4.64 -0.33 -5.36
C SER A 104 4.20 -0.41 -6.82
N LYS A 105 4.93 -1.16 -7.67
CA LYS A 105 4.55 -1.38 -9.07
C LYS A 105 3.23 -2.15 -9.18
N ILE A 106 3.06 -3.22 -8.40
CA ILE A 106 1.80 -3.97 -8.35
C ILE A 106 0.65 -3.10 -7.85
N LEU A 107 0.87 -2.28 -6.82
CA LEU A 107 -0.17 -1.36 -6.32
C LEU A 107 -0.62 -0.38 -7.41
N ASN A 108 0.31 0.19 -8.18
CA ASN A 108 -0.03 1.05 -9.31
C ASN A 108 -0.91 0.31 -10.32
N GLN A 109 -0.59 -0.94 -10.65
CA GLN A 109 -1.41 -1.75 -11.57
C GLN A 109 -2.77 -2.12 -11.00
N VAL A 110 -2.88 -2.39 -9.70
CA VAL A 110 -4.16 -2.68 -9.04
C VAL A 110 -5.09 -1.47 -9.10
N LEU A 111 -4.56 -0.27 -8.94
CA LEU A 111 -5.33 0.98 -8.99
C LEU A 111 -5.64 1.49 -10.40
N ASN A 112 -4.91 1.01 -11.42
CA ASN A 112 -5.12 1.41 -12.80
C ASN A 112 -6.02 0.41 -13.56
N PRO A 113 -6.96 0.90 -14.38
CA PRO A 113 -7.53 0.10 -15.46
C PRO A 113 -6.41 -0.41 -16.38
N ALA A 114 -6.63 -1.54 -17.06
CA ALA A 114 -5.60 -2.19 -17.87
C ALA A 114 -4.96 -1.33 -18.98
N GLN A 115 -5.61 -0.22 -19.36
CA GLN A 115 -5.19 0.71 -20.41
C GLN A 115 -4.53 2.00 -19.86
N LEU A 116 -4.52 2.19 -18.54
CA LEU A 116 -3.90 3.34 -17.87
C LEU A 116 -2.65 2.91 -17.11
N HIS A 117 -1.69 3.82 -17.02
CA HIS A 117 -0.40 3.58 -16.38
C HIS A 117 0.00 4.75 -15.47
N ASN A 118 -0.91 5.14 -14.57
CA ASN A 118 -0.61 6.18 -13.59
C ASN A 118 0.30 5.63 -12.50
N ASN A 119 1.38 6.35 -12.18
CA ASN A 119 2.32 5.96 -11.15
C ASN A 119 2.02 6.69 -9.84
N PHE A 120 1.07 6.16 -9.06
CA PHE A 120 0.70 6.71 -7.75
C PHE A 120 1.86 6.57 -6.75
N PHE A 121 2.44 5.37 -6.69
CA PHE A 121 3.55 5.04 -5.80
C PHE A 121 4.84 4.95 -6.61
N ILE A 122 5.87 5.67 -6.17
CA ILE A 122 7.20 5.61 -6.80
C ILE A 122 7.74 4.18 -6.72
N HIS A 123 8.26 3.64 -7.82
CA HIS A 123 8.84 2.29 -7.86
C HIS A 123 10.16 2.28 -8.64
N ASP A 124 10.83 1.13 -8.60
CA ASP A 124 12.18 0.87 -9.11
C ASP A 124 12.39 1.10 -10.61
N ASN A 125 11.35 1.16 -11.44
CA ASN A 125 11.49 1.47 -12.86
C ASN A 125 11.19 2.95 -13.19
N MET A 126 10.98 3.79 -12.18
CA MET A 126 10.83 5.24 -12.35
C MET A 126 12.16 5.95 -12.10
N ASP A 127 12.31 7.12 -12.70
CA ASP A 127 13.50 7.95 -12.51
C ASP A 127 13.72 8.25 -11.01
N GLY A 128 14.91 7.88 -10.52
CA GLY A 128 15.29 7.99 -9.11
C GLY A 128 14.64 6.99 -8.16
N GLY A 129 13.68 6.16 -8.63
CA GLY A 129 12.97 5.20 -7.79
C GLY A 129 13.74 3.93 -7.44
N ASN A 130 14.84 3.66 -8.16
CA ASN A 130 15.81 2.59 -7.86
C ASN A 130 16.93 3.03 -6.92
N LEU A 131 16.99 4.32 -6.56
CA LEU A 131 17.98 4.83 -5.61
C LEU A 131 17.76 4.23 -4.23
N LYS A 132 18.83 4.09 -3.46
CA LYS A 132 18.75 3.63 -2.09
C LYS A 132 18.01 4.69 -1.26
N ARG A 133 17.02 4.26 -0.47
CA ARG A 133 16.38 5.11 0.53
C ARG A 133 17.25 5.20 1.78
N GLU A 134 17.36 6.39 2.34
CA GLU A 134 18.08 6.65 3.59
C GLU A 134 17.15 7.08 4.72
N ILE A 135 16.00 7.69 4.39
CA ILE A 135 15.10 8.32 5.37
C ILE A 135 13.67 7.74 5.28
N SER A 136 13.22 7.45 4.07
CA SER A 136 11.82 7.14 3.78
C SER A 136 11.41 5.68 3.99
N ASP A 137 12.28 4.82 4.52
CA ASP A 137 11.85 3.53 5.07
C ASP A 137 10.99 3.78 6.33
N GLY A 138 9.86 3.09 6.46
CA GLY A 138 8.84 3.37 7.48
C GLY A 138 7.79 4.40 7.08
N LEU A 139 7.95 5.10 5.95
CA LEU A 139 6.90 5.93 5.37
C LEU A 139 5.70 5.06 5.00
N VAL A 140 4.51 5.43 5.47
CA VAL A 140 3.26 4.87 4.97
C VAL A 140 2.66 5.88 4.01
N GLU A 141 2.67 5.57 2.72
CA GLU A 141 1.97 6.34 1.71
C GLU A 141 0.52 5.88 1.59
N MET A 142 -0.36 6.75 1.11
CA MET A 142 -1.77 6.48 0.88
C MET A 142 -2.21 7.04 -0.47
N SER A 143 -3.00 6.27 -1.20
CA SER A 143 -3.68 6.70 -2.42
C SER A 143 -5.12 6.21 -2.40
N TRP A 144 -5.96 6.79 -3.24
CA TRP A 144 -7.38 6.48 -3.32
C TRP A 144 -7.78 6.08 -4.73
N TYR A 145 -8.76 5.19 -4.82
CA TYR A 145 -9.49 4.96 -6.05
C TYR A 145 -10.89 5.55 -5.92
N PHE A 146 -11.33 6.29 -6.94
CA PHE A 146 -12.65 6.88 -7.00
C PHE A 146 -13.33 6.46 -8.32
N PRO A 147 -14.45 5.71 -8.27
CA PRO A 147 -15.15 5.30 -9.48
C PRO A 147 -15.77 6.48 -10.22
N CYS A 148 -15.87 6.38 -11.54
CA CYS A 148 -16.42 7.38 -12.46
C CYS A 148 -17.64 6.87 -13.29
N GLY A 149 -18.07 5.61 -13.14
CA GLY A 149 -19.23 5.03 -13.81
C GLY A 149 -19.21 3.49 -13.93
N LYS A 150 -19.77 2.96 -15.03
CA LYS A 150 -20.08 1.52 -15.19
C LYS A 150 -18.90 0.61 -15.54
N SER A 151 -17.72 1.15 -15.80
CA SER A 151 -16.54 0.40 -16.28
C SER A 151 -15.32 0.54 -15.37
N ASP A 152 -15.55 0.98 -14.13
CA ASP A 152 -14.53 1.08 -13.11
C ASP A 152 -14.14 -0.28 -12.53
N ILE A 153 -12.91 -0.34 -12.02
CA ILE A 153 -12.36 -1.53 -11.38
C ILE A 153 -13.12 -1.84 -10.10
N PHE A 154 -13.34 -0.82 -9.27
CA PHE A 154 -13.99 -0.94 -7.97
C PHE A 154 -15.34 -0.23 -7.99
N PRO A 155 -16.39 -0.83 -7.39
CA PRO A 155 -17.75 -0.27 -7.42
C PRO A 155 -17.93 0.94 -6.50
N GLU A 156 -17.08 1.05 -5.47
CA GLU A 156 -17.10 2.08 -4.43
C GLU A 156 -15.68 2.63 -4.22
N PRO A 157 -15.53 3.85 -3.65
CA PRO A 157 -14.22 4.38 -3.31
C PRO A 157 -13.46 3.47 -2.34
N ILE A 158 -12.15 3.34 -2.55
CA ILE A 158 -11.27 2.60 -1.66
C ILE A 158 -10.03 3.42 -1.33
N THR A 159 -9.42 3.12 -0.19
CA THR A 159 -8.12 3.63 0.20
C THR A 159 -7.10 2.50 0.13
N VAL A 160 -5.94 2.78 -0.47
CA VAL A 160 -4.81 1.86 -0.54
C VAL A 160 -3.62 2.48 0.17
N THR A 161 -3.00 1.75 1.08
CA THR A 161 -1.77 2.21 1.75
C THR A 161 -0.56 1.34 1.39
N ASN A 162 0.63 1.94 1.44
CA ASN A 162 1.89 1.33 1.05
C ASN A 162 2.95 1.63 2.11
N LEU A 163 3.30 0.66 2.95
CA LEU A 163 4.43 0.78 3.88
C LEU A 163 5.74 0.63 3.10
N ARG A 164 6.63 1.63 3.18
CA ARG A 164 7.99 1.58 2.64
C ARG A 164 8.92 0.85 3.60
N GLY A 165 9.87 0.11 3.04
CA GLY A 165 10.79 -0.72 3.83
C GLY A 165 10.21 -2.09 4.19
N ASP A 166 10.87 -2.73 5.14
CA ASP A 166 10.46 -4.01 5.71
C ASP A 166 9.51 -3.79 6.90
N LEU A 167 8.45 -4.60 6.99
CA LEU A 167 7.53 -4.52 8.12
C LEU A 167 8.18 -4.96 9.43
N GLU A 168 9.18 -5.85 9.40
CA GLU A 168 9.91 -6.28 10.59
C GLU A 168 10.64 -5.09 11.23
N SER A 169 11.23 -4.23 10.41
CA SER A 169 11.94 -3.02 10.87
C SER A 169 11.00 -1.87 11.24
N HIS A 170 9.72 -1.94 10.86
CA HIS A 170 8.72 -0.88 11.04
C HIS A 170 7.45 -1.43 11.67
N TRP A 171 7.64 -2.16 12.78
CA TRP A 171 6.57 -2.89 13.45
C TRP A 171 5.45 -1.99 13.94
N ASP A 172 5.75 -0.81 14.49
CA ASP A 172 4.72 0.12 14.99
C ASP A 172 3.81 0.62 13.86
N GLN A 173 4.40 0.93 12.70
CA GLN A 173 3.66 1.32 11.50
C GLN A 173 2.80 0.15 11.00
N PHE A 174 3.34 -1.07 11.01
CA PHE A 174 2.56 -2.26 10.67
C PHE A 174 1.38 -2.47 11.64
N ILE A 175 1.61 -2.40 12.95
CA ILE A 175 0.55 -2.51 13.96
C ILE A 175 -0.51 -1.42 13.77
N PHE A 176 -0.10 -0.18 13.51
CA PHE A 176 -1.03 0.88 13.16
C PHE A 176 -1.90 0.50 11.95
N LEU A 177 -1.29 -0.01 10.87
CA LEU A 177 -2.02 -0.47 9.69
C LEU A 177 -3.01 -1.60 10.02
N THR A 178 -2.65 -2.55 10.88
CA THR A 178 -3.58 -3.64 11.32
C THR A 178 -4.76 -3.16 12.15
N ARG A 179 -4.76 -1.91 12.63
CA ARG A 179 -5.89 -1.34 13.39
C ARG A 179 -6.85 -0.55 12.51
N ILE A 180 -6.32 0.10 11.47
CA ILE A 180 -7.12 0.95 10.57
C ILE A 180 -7.61 0.22 9.32
N SER A 181 -7.01 -0.92 8.98
CA SER A 181 -7.26 -1.58 7.70
C SER A 181 -8.44 -2.52 7.75
N SER A 182 -9.22 -2.53 6.67
CA SER A 182 -10.18 -3.58 6.39
C SER A 182 -9.46 -4.90 6.04
N ALA A 183 -8.35 -4.80 5.30
CA ALA A 183 -7.46 -5.94 5.06
C ALA A 183 -6.00 -5.50 4.90
N VAL A 184 -5.07 -6.37 5.30
CA VAL A 184 -3.63 -6.19 5.13
C VAL A 184 -3.08 -7.28 4.21
N PHE A 185 -2.45 -6.86 3.12
CA PHE A 185 -1.77 -7.72 2.14
C PHE A 185 -0.27 -7.72 2.42
N ILE A 186 0.25 -8.87 2.83
CA ILE A 186 1.65 -9.08 3.20
C ILE A 186 2.34 -9.79 2.04
N PHE A 187 3.27 -9.10 1.37
CA PHE A 187 4.16 -9.71 0.37
C PHE A 187 5.30 -10.46 1.07
N ILE A 188 5.48 -11.73 0.69
CA ILE A 188 6.52 -12.62 1.21
C ILE A 188 7.13 -13.49 0.11
N GLU A 189 8.43 -13.79 0.21
CA GLU A 189 9.08 -14.85 -0.56
C GLU A 189 9.10 -16.16 0.23
N ASP A 190 9.51 -16.08 1.49
CA ASP A 190 9.51 -17.14 2.50
C ASP A 190 9.09 -16.57 3.89
N ILE A 191 9.06 -17.42 4.90
CA ILE A 191 8.80 -17.03 6.30
C ILE A 191 9.76 -17.85 7.17
N SER A 192 10.70 -17.15 7.81
CA SER A 192 11.63 -17.67 8.81
C SER A 192 10.95 -17.90 10.16
N GLU A 193 11.65 -18.54 11.10
CA GLU A 193 11.14 -18.75 12.46
C GLU A 193 10.95 -17.45 13.24
N MET A 194 11.82 -16.45 13.00
CA MET A 194 11.72 -15.12 13.62
C MET A 194 10.47 -14.39 13.10
N GLU A 195 10.27 -14.38 11.77
CA GLU A 195 9.09 -13.79 11.13
C GLU A 195 7.80 -14.49 11.55
N PHE A 196 7.82 -15.82 11.71
CA PHE A 196 6.69 -16.57 12.26
C PHE A 196 6.33 -16.13 13.68
N THR A 197 7.33 -16.01 14.56
CA THR A 197 7.13 -15.55 15.94
C THR A 197 6.56 -14.13 15.96
N LEU A 198 7.11 -13.25 15.13
CA LEU A 198 6.66 -11.87 14.99
C LEU A 198 5.20 -11.81 14.54
N LEU A 199 4.84 -12.49 13.44
CA LEU A 199 3.46 -12.55 12.96
C LEU A 199 2.50 -13.19 13.96
N SER A 200 2.96 -14.19 14.74
CA SER A 200 2.15 -14.82 15.77
C SER A 200 1.85 -13.90 16.95
N SER A 201 2.65 -12.85 17.15
CA SER A 201 2.44 -11.82 18.17
C SER A 201 1.46 -10.72 17.74
N CYS A 202 0.96 -10.74 16.51
CA CYS A 202 0.00 -9.73 16.03
C CYS A 202 -1.23 -9.67 16.96
N PRO A 203 -1.72 -8.46 17.29
CA PRO A 203 -2.95 -8.33 18.04
C PRO A 203 -4.12 -8.90 17.24
N THR A 204 -5.10 -9.46 17.93
CA THR A 204 -6.36 -9.85 17.29
C THR A 204 -7.13 -8.57 16.95
N THR A 205 -7.34 -8.32 15.66
CA THR A 205 -8.19 -7.25 15.14
C THR A 205 -9.22 -7.82 14.18
N ASP A 206 -10.20 -7.01 13.76
CA ASP A 206 -11.18 -7.40 12.72
C ASP A 206 -10.57 -7.38 11.30
N THR A 207 -9.30 -7.00 11.18
CA THR A 207 -8.58 -6.89 9.91
C THR A 207 -8.33 -8.26 9.30
N GLN A 208 -8.64 -8.41 8.02
CA GLN A 208 -8.33 -9.63 7.29
C GLN A 208 -6.89 -9.64 6.78
N TYR A 209 -6.14 -10.69 7.07
CA TYR A 209 -4.79 -10.88 6.55
C TYR A 209 -4.82 -11.64 5.22
N TYR A 210 -4.08 -11.14 4.24
CA TYR A 210 -3.81 -11.78 2.96
C TYR A 210 -2.31 -11.95 2.78
N PHE A 211 -1.88 -13.15 2.39
CA PHE A 211 -0.48 -13.45 2.12
C PHE A 211 -0.28 -13.55 0.62
N ILE A 212 0.50 -12.63 0.06
CA ILE A 212 0.94 -12.65 -1.32
C ILE A 212 2.29 -13.35 -1.37
N VAL A 213 2.30 -14.59 -1.86
CA VAL A 213 3.51 -15.43 -1.87
C VAL A 213 4.16 -15.36 -3.25
N THR A 214 5.33 -14.75 -3.30
CA THR A 214 6.13 -14.53 -4.52
C THR A 214 7.45 -15.29 -4.42
N PRO A 215 7.48 -16.61 -4.66
CA PRO A 215 8.74 -17.33 -4.71
C PRO A 215 9.66 -16.72 -5.77
N GLY A 216 10.97 -16.67 -5.51
CA GLY A 216 11.93 -16.14 -6.48
C GLY A 216 11.82 -16.83 -7.85
N SER A 217 12.17 -16.11 -8.92
CA SER A 217 12.07 -16.61 -10.31
C SER A 217 12.65 -18.03 -10.46
N GLY A 218 11.85 -18.94 -11.03
CA GLY A 218 12.22 -20.35 -11.21
C GLY A 218 12.15 -21.22 -9.95
N LYS A 219 11.81 -20.65 -8.79
CA LYS A 219 11.68 -21.38 -7.52
C LYS A 219 10.21 -21.69 -7.20
N THR A 220 10.01 -22.78 -6.50
CA THR A 220 8.74 -23.11 -5.85
C THR A 220 8.73 -22.56 -4.43
N VAL A 221 7.54 -22.36 -3.87
CA VAL A 221 7.40 -22.00 -2.45
C VAL A 221 7.88 -23.18 -1.60
N SER A 222 8.68 -22.89 -0.58
CA SER A 222 9.22 -23.93 0.28
C SER A 222 8.09 -24.65 1.04
N ILE A 223 8.24 -25.97 1.24
CA ILE A 223 7.30 -26.76 2.06
C ILE A 223 7.19 -26.17 3.47
N GLN A 224 8.29 -25.63 3.99
CA GLN A 224 8.32 -25.00 5.31
C GLN A 224 7.41 -23.77 5.35
N THR A 225 7.51 -22.87 4.37
CA THR A 225 6.64 -21.68 4.26
C THR A 225 5.16 -22.07 4.21
N LEU A 226 4.81 -23.13 3.47
CA LEU A 226 3.42 -23.62 3.42
C LEU A 226 2.93 -24.14 4.77
N LYS A 227 3.78 -24.86 5.51
CA LYS A 227 3.47 -25.30 6.89
C LYS A 227 3.32 -24.11 7.82
N THR A 228 4.23 -23.14 7.76
CA THR A 228 4.17 -21.91 8.56
C THR A 228 2.87 -21.14 8.31
N LEU A 229 2.46 -20.96 7.05
CA LEU A 229 1.17 -20.36 6.71
C LEU A 229 -0.01 -21.17 7.25
N GLN A 230 0.08 -22.50 7.28
CA GLN A 230 -0.95 -23.34 7.88
C GLN A 230 -1.08 -23.12 9.39
N TYR A 231 0.04 -22.92 10.10
CA TYR A 231 0.02 -22.57 11.52
C TYR A 231 -0.50 -21.15 11.76
N LEU A 232 -0.03 -20.16 11.00
CA LEU A 232 -0.50 -18.77 11.11
C LEU A 232 -2.00 -18.64 10.82
N LYS A 233 -2.57 -19.56 10.03
CA LYS A 233 -4.00 -19.58 9.71
C LYS A 233 -4.88 -19.56 10.97
N SER A 234 -4.53 -20.30 12.02
CA SER A 234 -5.30 -20.31 13.26
C SER A 234 -5.06 -19.06 14.10
N VAL A 235 -3.84 -18.54 14.10
CA VAL A 235 -3.43 -17.37 14.90
C VAL A 235 -4.05 -16.09 14.34
N LEU A 236 -3.89 -15.86 13.03
CA LEU A 236 -4.36 -14.66 12.32
C LEU A 236 -5.75 -14.84 11.70
N LYS A 237 -6.41 -15.99 11.94
CA LYS A 237 -7.78 -16.32 11.53
C LYS A 237 -8.11 -16.12 10.05
N PHE A 238 -7.12 -16.24 9.14
CA PHE A 238 -7.36 -16.10 7.70
C PHE A 238 -7.81 -17.42 7.03
N LYS A 239 -8.42 -17.34 5.85
CA LYS A 239 -8.89 -18.51 5.08
C LYS A 239 -7.83 -18.95 4.06
N LYS A 240 -7.92 -20.18 3.54
CA LYS A 240 -7.02 -20.65 2.47
C LYS A 240 -7.06 -19.75 1.22
N SER A 241 -8.21 -19.16 0.93
CA SER A 241 -8.41 -18.17 -0.15
C SER A 241 -7.61 -16.89 0.04
N ASN A 242 -7.18 -16.57 1.26
CA ASN A 242 -6.38 -15.39 1.58
C ASN A 242 -4.89 -15.58 1.26
N VAL A 243 -4.46 -16.79 0.90
CA VAL A 243 -3.11 -17.04 0.38
C VAL A 243 -3.15 -16.95 -1.14
N ILE A 244 -2.50 -15.93 -1.69
CA ILE A 244 -2.47 -15.60 -3.11
C ILE A 244 -1.07 -15.89 -3.64
N MET A 245 -0.96 -16.93 -4.45
CA MET A 245 0.31 -17.36 -5.03
C MET A 245 0.61 -16.58 -6.32
N HIS A 246 1.81 -16.03 -6.42
CA HIS A 246 2.40 -15.50 -7.63
C HIS A 246 3.65 -16.33 -7.97
N ALA A 247 3.42 -17.56 -8.46
CA ALA A 247 4.47 -18.53 -8.76
C ALA A 247 4.44 -18.94 -10.25
N GLY A 248 5.61 -19.06 -10.88
CA GLY A 248 5.74 -19.57 -12.25
C GLY A 248 5.50 -18.53 -13.37
N VAL A 249 5.01 -18.99 -14.53
CA VAL A 249 4.73 -18.17 -15.74
C VAL A 249 3.39 -17.43 -15.63
N VAL A 250 2.90 -17.18 -14.41
CA VAL A 250 1.64 -16.46 -14.23
C VAL A 250 1.84 -15.04 -14.73
N ASN A 251 1.06 -14.66 -15.75
CA ASN A 251 1.07 -13.31 -16.29
C ASN A 251 0.73 -12.31 -15.18
N GLU A 252 1.59 -11.31 -14.97
CA GLU A 252 1.42 -10.22 -13.99
C GLU A 252 0.01 -9.61 -14.09
N ALA A 253 -0.55 -9.46 -15.30
CA ALA A 253 -1.92 -8.97 -15.51
C ALA A 253 -3.01 -9.87 -14.91
N ALA A 254 -2.85 -11.19 -14.98
CA ALA A 254 -3.78 -12.14 -14.38
C ALA A 254 -3.71 -12.09 -12.84
N PHE A 255 -2.52 -11.89 -12.30
CA PHE A 255 -2.31 -11.71 -10.87
C PHE A 255 -2.93 -10.41 -10.34
N VAL A 256 -2.73 -9.30 -11.04
CA VAL A 256 -3.37 -8.01 -10.71
C VAL A 256 -4.89 -8.14 -10.74
N LYS A 257 -5.47 -8.79 -11.75
CA LYS A 257 -6.92 -9.06 -11.80
C LYS A 257 -7.39 -9.87 -10.60
N ARG A 258 -6.62 -10.86 -10.14
CA ARG A 258 -6.94 -11.64 -8.94
C ARG A 258 -6.94 -10.78 -7.67
N LEU A 259 -6.00 -9.84 -7.53
CA LEU A 259 -5.98 -8.88 -6.43
C LEU A 259 -7.21 -7.95 -6.49
N GLN A 260 -7.53 -7.41 -7.67
CA GLN A 260 -8.72 -6.59 -7.87
C GLN A 260 -10.00 -7.36 -7.53
N SER A 261 -10.17 -8.59 -8.01
CA SER A 261 -11.32 -9.43 -7.66
C SER A 261 -11.40 -9.73 -6.16
N THR A 262 -10.26 -9.88 -5.48
CA THR A 262 -10.22 -10.10 -4.03
C THR A 262 -10.76 -8.87 -3.28
N ILE A 263 -10.34 -7.68 -3.68
CA ILE A 263 -10.84 -6.41 -3.13
C ILE A 263 -12.34 -6.24 -3.44
N ILE A 264 -12.76 -6.48 -4.69
CA ILE A 264 -14.17 -6.37 -5.09
C ILE A 264 -15.05 -7.31 -4.25
N ASN A 265 -14.60 -8.56 -4.06
CA ASN A 265 -15.31 -9.52 -3.22
C ASN A 265 -15.40 -9.03 -1.77
N PHE A 266 -14.34 -8.42 -1.23
CA PHE A 266 -14.37 -7.82 0.10
C PHE A 266 -15.41 -6.69 0.18
N ILE A 267 -15.40 -5.76 -0.78
CA ILE A 267 -16.34 -4.62 -0.82
C ILE A 267 -17.79 -5.08 -0.89
N ASN A 268 -18.08 -6.10 -1.72
CA ASN A 268 -19.43 -6.61 -1.93
C ASN A 268 -19.99 -7.41 -0.74
N HIS A 269 -19.09 -7.96 0.10
CA HIS A 269 -19.45 -8.79 1.26
C HIS A 269 -19.00 -8.12 2.56
N LYS A 270 -19.05 -6.78 2.63
CA LYS A 270 -18.83 -6.06 3.89
C LYS A 270 -19.63 -6.76 5.00
N PRO A 271 -18.99 -7.24 6.08
CA PRO A 271 -19.72 -7.73 7.23
C PRO A 271 -20.60 -6.63 7.83
#